data_AF-X1I4Z0-F1
#
_entry.id   AF-X1I4Z0-F1
#
_cell.length_a   1.000
_cell.length_b   1.000
_cell.length_c   1.000
_cell.angle_alpha   90.00
_cell.angle_beta   90.00
_cell.angle_gamma   90.00
#
_symmetry.space_group_name_H-M   'P 1'
#
loop_
_entity.id
_entity.type
_entity.pdbx_description
1 polymer ?
#
loop_
_entity_poly.entity_id
_entity_poly.type
_entity_poly.pdbx_seq_one_letter_code
_entity_poly.pdbx_strand_id
1 'polypeptide(L)' 'MVNLLNDDGTMNEQAGKFKDLSISECRENVLKELKEKGYLKKIEDYHHSIGHCYRCGTIIEPYL' A
#
# COMPACT_ATOMS: atom_id res chain seq x y z
N MET A 1 4.43 -17.74 3.05
CA MET A 1 4.39 -16.44 2.36
C MET A 1 3.01 -15.86 2.62
N VAL A 2 2.89 -14.59 3.01
CA VAL A 2 1.61 -13.98 3.43
C VAL A 2 1.25 -12.92 2.42
N ASN A 3 0.08 -13.03 1.79
CA ASN A 3 -0.49 -12.02 0.91
C ASN A 3 -1.63 -11.31 1.64
N LEU A 4 -1.65 -9.99 1.57
CA LEU A 4 -2.67 -9.14 2.20
C LEU A 4 -3.66 -8.55 1.18
N LEU A 5 -3.44 -8.78 -0.12
CA LEU A 5 -4.22 -8.20 -1.20
C LEU A 5 -5.24 -9.20 -1.74
N ASN A 6 -6.45 -8.73 -2.01
CA ASN A 6 -7.43 -9.39 -2.86
C ASN A 6 -7.10 -9.15 -4.34
N ASP A 7 -7.76 -9.89 -5.25
CA ASP A 7 -7.56 -9.75 -6.70
C ASP A 7 -7.99 -8.38 -7.27
N ASP A 8 -8.92 -7.70 -6.59
CA ASP A 8 -9.41 -6.39 -6.97
C ASP A 8 -8.55 -5.22 -6.44
N GLY A 9 -7.49 -5.51 -5.66
CA GLY A 9 -6.61 -4.50 -5.08
C GLY A 9 -7.11 -3.90 -3.77
N THR A 10 -8.11 -4.50 -3.13
CA THR A 10 -8.46 -4.25 -1.72
C THR A 10 -7.67 -5.13 -0.77
N MET A 11 -7.62 -4.71 0.49
CA MET A 11 -6.97 -5.45 1.57
C MET A 11 -7.86 -6.56 2.13
N ASN A 12 -7.29 -7.74 2.31
CA ASN A 12 -7.99 -8.92 2.82
C ASN A 12 -8.12 -8.92 4.36
N GLU A 13 -8.71 -9.98 4.91
CA GLU A 13 -8.98 -10.09 6.36
C GLU A 13 -7.72 -10.10 7.23
N GLN A 14 -6.56 -10.47 6.66
CA GLN A 14 -5.29 -10.49 7.36
C GLN A 14 -4.72 -9.08 7.58
N ALA A 15 -5.22 -8.08 6.85
CA ALA A 15 -4.83 -6.67 7.02
C ALA A 15 -5.44 -6.02 8.28
N GLY A 16 -6.31 -6.73 9.01
CA GLY A 16 -6.89 -6.29 10.27
C GLY A 16 -7.71 -5.01 10.12
N LYS A 17 -7.29 -3.93 10.78
CA LYS A 17 -7.96 -2.62 10.74
C LYS A 17 -7.97 -1.94 9.35
N PHE A 18 -7.18 -2.45 8.41
CA PHE A 18 -7.14 -1.95 7.04
C PHE A 18 -7.93 -2.84 6.06
N LYS A 19 -8.65 -3.85 6.56
CA LYS A 19 -9.51 -4.70 5.74
C LYS A 19 -10.47 -3.86 4.90
N ASP A 20 -10.72 -4.30 3.67
CA ASP A 20 -11.64 -3.69 2.68
C ASP A 20 -11.20 -2.30 2.16
N LEU A 21 -10.05 -1.78 2.60
CA LEU A 21 -9.48 -0.55 2.04
C LEU A 21 -8.74 -0.83 0.73
N SER A 22 -8.76 0.14 -0.19
CA SER A 22 -7.89 0.12 -1.35
C SER A 22 -6.42 0.31 -0.96
N ILE A 23 -5.49 -0.15 -1.80
CA ILE A 23 -4.04 0.02 -1.59
C ILE A 23 -3.66 1.47 -1.30
N SER A 24 -4.23 2.43 -2.04
CA SER A 24 -3.94 3.86 -1.89
C SER A 24 -4.40 4.38 -0.53
N GLU A 25 -5.63 4.07 -0.13
CA GLU A 25 -6.19 4.51 1.16
C GLU A 25 -5.47 3.85 2.34
N CYS A 26 -5.13 2.58 2.22
CA CYS A 26 -4.35 1.85 3.22
C CYS A 26 -2.98 2.51 3.41
N ARG A 27 -2.29 2.90 2.33
CA ARG A 27 -0.98 3.57 2.40
C ARG A 27 -1.06 4.88 3.17
N GLU A 28 -2.08 5.69 2.93
CA GLU A 28 -2.29 6.95 3.66
C GLU A 28 -2.60 6.74 5.15
N ASN A 29 -3.46 5.77 5.47
CA ASN A 29 -3.84 5.48 6.86
C ASN A 29 -2.69 4.89 7.67
N VAL A 30 -1.88 4.01 7.07
CA VAL A 30 -0.64 3.50 7.70
C VAL A 30 0.31 4.65 8.02
N LEU A 31 0.50 5.59 7.09
CA LEU A 31 1.39 6.74 7.30
C LEU A 31 0.90 7.62 8.45
N LYS A 32 -0.41 7.87 8.55
CA LYS A 32 -1.02 8.60 9.68
C LYS A 32 -0.75 7.91 11.01
N GLU A 33 -1.00 6.60 11.11
CA GLU A 33 -0.77 5.86 12.35
C GLU A 33 0.70 5.80 12.77
N LEU A 34 1.62 5.67 11.80
CA LEU A 34 3.05 5.71 12.08
C LEU A 34 3.47 7.07 12.65
N LYS A 35 2.85 8.15 12.16
CA LYS A 35 3.08 9.52 12.67
C LYS A 35 2.49 9.68 14.07
N GLU A 36 1.26 9.23 14.31
CA GLU A 36 0.58 9.33 15.61
C GLU A 36 1.28 8.53 16.71
N LYS A 37 1.83 7.35 16.37
CA LYS A 37 2.56 6.50 17.33
C LYS A 37 4.01 6.94 17.54
N GLY A 38 4.47 7.97 16.82
CA GLY A 38 5.86 8.44 16.91
C GLY A 38 6.90 7.47 16.31
N TYR A 39 6.47 6.53 15.46
CA TYR A 39 7.37 5.58 14.79
C TYR A 39 7.93 6.12 13.47
N LEU A 40 7.38 7.21 12.96
CA LEU A 40 7.84 7.86 11.74
C LEU A 40 9.09 8.72 12.00
N LYS A 41 10.25 8.27 11.49
CA LYS A 41 11.53 8.97 11.68
C LYS A 41 11.76 10.12 10.70
N LYS A 42 11.44 9.92 9.41
CA LYS A 42 11.70 10.88 8.32
C LYS A 42 10.75 10.59 7.16
N ILE A 43 10.35 11.64 6.44
CA ILE A 43 9.72 11.56 5.12
C ILE A 43 10.64 12.31 4.16
N GLU A 44 10.98 11.69 3.04
CA GLU A 44 11.78 12.30 1.98
C GLU A 44 11.29 11.86 0.61
N ASP A 45 11.31 12.78 -0.36
CA ASP A 45 11.05 12.45 -1.75
C ASP A 45 12.21 11.64 -2.32
N TYR A 46 11.89 10.52 -2.96
CA TYR A 46 12.88 9.61 -3.53
C TYR A 46 12.43 9.12 -4.90
N HIS A 47 13.32 9.21 -5.88
CA HIS A 47 13.07 8.68 -7.22
C HIS A 47 13.33 7.18 -7.24
N HIS A 48 12.28 6.40 -7.46
CA HIS A 48 12.33 4.96 -7.61
C HIS A 48 11.64 4.51 -8.89
N SER A 49 12.25 3.56 -9.59
CA SER A 49 11.66 2.97 -10.80
C SER A 49 10.70 1.85 -10.42
N ILE A 50 9.41 2.09 -10.67
CA ILE A 50 8.32 1.11 -10.47
C ILE A 50 7.75 0.67 -11.82
N GLY A 51 7.23 -0.55 -11.86
CA GLY A 51 6.56 -1.08 -13.05
C GLY A 51 5.22 -0.40 -13.28
N HIS A 52 4.96 0.04 -14.50
CA HIS A 52 3.68 0.59 -14.93
C HIS A 52 3.05 -0.32 -15.99
N CYS A 53 1.73 -0.46 -15.95
CA CYS A 53 0.98 -1.16 -16.98
C CYS A 53 1.19 -0.48 -18.33
N TYR A 54 1.64 -1.23 -19.34
CA TYR A 54 1.93 -0.70 -20.67
C TYR A 54 0.70 -0.07 -21.36
N ARG A 55 -0.52 -0.47 -20.96
CA ARG A 55 -1.77 -0.02 -21.58
C ARG A 55 -2.37 1.20 -20.90
N CYS A 56 -2.48 1.18 -19.57
CA CYS A 56 -3.19 2.22 -18.82
C CYS A 56 -2.27 3.07 -17.92
N GLY A 57 -0.98 2.75 -17.83
CA GLY A 57 -0.02 3.48 -17.00
C GLY A 57 -0.18 3.25 -15.49
N THR A 58 -1.18 2.48 -15.05
CA THR A 58 -1.38 2.15 -13.63
C THR A 58 -0.18 1.41 -13.06
N ILE A 59 0.17 1.70 -11.82
CA ILE A 59 1.25 1.03 -11.09
C ILE A 59 0.92 -0.46 -10.95
N ILE A 60 1.88 -1.31 -11.31
CA ILE A 60 1.76 -2.76 -11.17
C ILE A 60 2.21 -3.12 -9.76
N GLU A 61 1.30 -3.72 -8.99
CA GLU A 61 1.60 -4.25 -7.67
C GLU A 61 2.00 -5.74 -7.78
N PRO A 62 3.08 -6.18 -7.09
CA PRO A 62 3.46 -7.58 -7.05
C PRO A 62 2.44 -8.39 -6.23
N TYR A 63 1.86 -9.41 -6.86
CA TYR A 63 0.90 -10.32 -6.23
C TYR A 63 1.54 -11.72 -6.06
N LEU A 64 1.36 -12.32 -4.88
CA LEU A 64 1.98 -13.60 -4.47
C LEU A 64 0.94 -14.61 -3.96
#